data_AF-A0A0C2FTC1-F1
#
_entry.id   AF-A0A0C2FTC1-F1
#
_cell.length_a   1.000
_cell.length_b   1.000
_cell.length_c   1.000
_cell.angle_alpha   90.00
_cell.angle_beta   90.00
_cell.angle_gamma   90.00
#
_symmetry.space_group_name_H-M   'P 1'
#
loop_
_entity.id
_entity.type
_entity.pdbx_description
1 polymer ?
#
loop_
_entity_poly.entity_id
_entity_poly.type
_entity_poly.pdbx_seq_one_letter_code
_entity_poly.pdbx_strand_id
1 'polypeptide(L)'
;MEKEVRGLTADLTDIRSRYDAAVKARNLGNEDDLIVKLCDLQAQICMTKRRNAVIDEECKRIRAENLKLSSDLAAQRQKLDKYKYQDTTEENRAIFRQGLLEAIAEIRKLYDEDTSKFRSEMESWYSKQVIEIRTSSRLAADASNTKNLDAEISKYRQLLEGEENRTHGRVISTASHSFDSGAQSSNYLIFPGFPSRYLKTVPVSGVHVRSSAMRRVTAANRMEGQRSAQGNVSILDVAPDGSSITIENTSVSHDEMIGEWRLRSFGGGRDVSFNFPRGFVLTPKSKVTVYARGKGVYAPPHSLVFEAEDSFATGGDVHTYLYNDENQVRTQPLYADQ
;
A
#
# COMPACT_ATOMS: atom_id res chain seq x y z
N MET A 1 135.54 -37.27 17.74
CA MET A 1 135.20 -36.02 18.46
C MET A 1 134.92 -34.84 17.54
N GLU A 2 135.88 -34.10 16.96
CA GLU A 2 135.54 -32.89 16.16
C GLU A 2 134.68 -33.15 14.91
N LYS A 3 134.88 -34.29 14.24
CA LYS A 3 134.10 -34.68 13.06
C LYS A 3 132.66 -35.07 13.43
N GLU A 4 132.47 -35.71 14.58
CA GLU A 4 131.15 -36.07 15.12
C GLU A 4 130.40 -34.83 15.62
N VAL A 5 131.09 -33.91 16.30
CA VAL A 5 130.50 -32.63 16.72
C VAL A 5 130.05 -31.81 15.51
N ARG A 6 130.85 -31.77 14.43
CA ARG A 6 130.46 -31.13 13.17
C ARG A 6 129.26 -31.82 12.50
N GLY A 7 129.23 -33.16 12.49
CA GLY A 7 128.11 -33.94 11.96
C GLY A 7 126.81 -33.67 12.71
N LEU A 8 126.84 -33.76 14.04
CA LEU A 8 125.70 -33.47 14.90
C LEU A 8 125.23 -32.01 14.79
N THR A 9 126.15 -31.07 14.59
CA THR A 9 125.80 -29.66 14.35
C THR A 9 125.07 -29.50 13.02
N ALA A 10 125.53 -30.20 11.96
CA ALA A 10 124.88 -30.19 10.66
C ALA A 10 123.47 -30.83 10.73
N ASP A 11 123.33 -31.96 11.40
CA ASP A 11 122.03 -32.64 11.59
C ASP A 11 121.05 -31.76 12.39
N LEU A 12 121.53 -31.09 13.44
CA LEU A 12 120.73 -30.11 14.21
C LEU A 12 120.26 -28.95 13.32
N THR A 13 121.13 -28.44 12.46
CA THR A 13 120.74 -27.37 11.53
C THR A 13 119.72 -27.83 10.48
N ASP A 14 119.85 -29.05 9.97
CA ASP A 14 118.88 -29.62 9.01
C ASP A 14 117.52 -29.88 9.68
N ILE A 15 117.49 -30.50 10.87
CA ILE A 15 116.25 -30.71 11.64
C ILE A 15 115.58 -29.38 11.95
N ARG A 16 116.35 -28.36 12.37
CA ARG A 16 115.81 -27.03 12.65
C ARG A 16 115.24 -26.37 11.40
N SER A 17 115.93 -26.49 10.27
CA SER A 17 115.43 -25.97 8.98
C SER A 17 114.13 -26.65 8.54
N ARG A 18 114.04 -27.98 8.68
CA ARG A 18 112.82 -28.74 8.37
C ARG A 18 111.68 -28.40 9.32
N TYR A 19 111.96 -28.20 10.60
CA TYR A 19 110.97 -27.76 11.58
C TYR A 19 110.45 -26.36 11.24
N ASP A 20 111.34 -25.40 10.97
CA ASP A 20 110.95 -24.03 10.60
C ASP A 20 110.16 -24.00 9.27
N ALA A 21 110.54 -24.84 8.30
CA ALA A 21 109.81 -24.99 7.05
C ALA A 21 108.42 -25.63 7.27
N ALA A 22 108.30 -26.65 8.12
CA ALA A 22 107.03 -27.27 8.47
C ALA A 22 106.10 -26.32 9.24
N VAL A 23 106.65 -25.49 10.14
CA VAL A 23 105.89 -24.46 10.87
C VAL A 23 105.40 -23.36 9.93
N LYS A 24 106.21 -22.92 8.96
CA LYS A 24 105.78 -21.95 7.94
C LYS A 24 104.79 -22.56 6.93
N ALA A 25 104.94 -23.83 6.59
CA ALA A 25 103.99 -24.56 5.74
C ALA A 25 102.65 -24.78 6.44
N ARG A 26 102.63 -24.79 7.78
CA ARG A 26 101.40 -24.73 8.57
C ARG A 26 100.80 -23.33 8.41
N ASN A 27 99.85 -23.24 7.49
CA ASN A 27 99.26 -21.99 7.02
C ASN A 27 98.29 -21.40 8.06
N LEU A 28 98.84 -20.83 9.15
CA LEU A 28 98.08 -20.29 10.29
C LEU A 28 97.03 -19.24 9.91
N GLY A 29 97.24 -18.48 8.82
CA GLY A 29 96.24 -17.53 8.31
C GLY A 29 94.94 -18.19 7.85
N ASN A 30 95.00 -19.45 7.36
CA ASN A 30 93.79 -20.20 7.02
C ASN A 30 93.00 -20.61 8.28
N GLU A 31 93.68 -20.80 9.41
CA GLU A 31 93.04 -21.16 10.69
C GLU A 31 92.34 -19.93 11.30
N ASP A 32 93.00 -18.76 11.28
CA ASP A 32 92.41 -17.50 11.74
C ASP A 32 91.18 -17.10 10.90
N ASP A 33 91.25 -17.25 9.57
CA ASP A 33 90.11 -17.00 8.66
C ASP A 33 88.92 -17.93 8.94
N LEU A 34 89.20 -19.20 9.28
CA LEU A 34 88.16 -20.17 9.64
C LEU A 34 87.53 -19.83 10.99
N ILE A 35 88.30 -19.32 11.96
CA ILE A 35 87.80 -18.86 13.25
C ILE A 35 86.85 -17.65 13.07
N VAL A 36 87.23 -16.67 12.24
CA VAL A 36 86.36 -15.51 11.94
C VAL A 36 85.04 -15.98 11.31
N LYS A 37 85.09 -16.85 10.30
CA LYS A 37 83.89 -17.42 9.67
C LYS A 37 83.02 -18.20 10.67
N LEU A 38 83.63 -18.93 11.59
CA LEU A 38 82.91 -19.67 12.62
C LEU A 38 82.21 -18.71 13.59
N CYS A 39 82.86 -17.61 13.99
CA CYS A 39 82.27 -16.55 14.81
C CYS A 39 81.09 -15.87 14.10
N ASP A 40 81.22 -15.56 12.81
CA ASP A 40 80.15 -14.96 12.01
C ASP A 40 78.94 -15.90 11.87
N LEU A 41 79.18 -17.18 11.57
CA LEU A 41 78.13 -18.20 11.53
C LEU A 41 77.47 -18.38 12.89
N GLN A 42 78.24 -18.37 13.98
CA GLN A 42 77.71 -18.47 15.34
C GLN A 42 76.84 -17.25 15.68
N ALA A 43 77.25 -16.04 15.30
CA ALA A 43 76.44 -14.84 15.46
C ALA A 43 75.14 -14.91 14.64
N GLN A 44 75.21 -15.40 13.39
CA GLN A 44 74.05 -15.58 12.53
C GLN A 44 73.07 -16.62 13.09
N ILE A 45 73.56 -17.72 13.65
CA ILE A 45 72.75 -18.74 14.34
C ILE A 45 72.05 -18.12 15.55
N CYS A 46 72.76 -17.34 16.36
CA CYS A 46 72.17 -16.64 17.51
C CYS A 46 71.05 -15.68 17.10
N MET A 47 71.27 -14.88 16.06
CA MET A 47 70.25 -13.96 15.53
C MET A 47 69.05 -14.71 14.95
N THR A 48 69.28 -15.80 14.23
CA THR A 48 68.21 -16.63 13.66
C THR A 48 67.38 -17.31 14.74
N LYS A 49 68.01 -17.85 15.79
CA LYS A 49 67.31 -18.40 16.95
C LYS A 49 66.42 -17.37 17.63
N ARG A 50 66.91 -16.14 17.80
CA ARG A 50 66.11 -15.04 18.36
C ARG A 50 64.94 -14.68 17.46
N ARG A 51 65.15 -14.61 16.15
CA ARG A 51 64.08 -14.35 15.17
C ARG A 51 63.01 -15.45 15.18
N ASN A 52 63.40 -16.71 15.25
CA ASN A 52 62.48 -17.84 15.36
C ASN A 52 61.65 -17.75 16.64
N ALA A 53 62.26 -17.42 17.78
CA ALA A 53 61.52 -17.25 19.03
C ALA A 53 60.45 -16.15 18.94
N VAL A 54 60.76 -15.02 18.28
CA VAL A 54 59.78 -13.95 18.06
C VAL A 54 58.64 -14.41 17.14
N ILE A 55 58.97 -15.11 16.06
CA ILE A 55 57.97 -15.65 15.13
C ILE A 55 57.06 -16.67 15.83
N ASP A 56 57.61 -17.51 16.71
CA ASP A 56 56.84 -18.50 17.46
C ASP A 56 55.85 -17.84 18.42
N GLU A 57 56.25 -16.79 19.12
CA GLU A 57 55.36 -16.02 19.98
C GLU A 57 54.25 -15.30 19.19
N GLU A 58 54.58 -14.70 18.04
CA GLU A 58 53.57 -14.12 17.16
C GLU A 58 52.60 -15.18 16.62
N CYS A 59 53.08 -16.36 16.24
CA CYS A 59 52.22 -17.46 15.82
C CYS A 59 51.29 -17.93 16.95
N LYS A 60 51.77 -17.98 18.20
CA LYS A 60 50.92 -18.28 19.37
C LYS A 60 49.85 -17.22 19.56
N ARG A 61 50.21 -15.94 19.48
CA ARG A 61 49.28 -14.81 19.60
C ARG A 61 48.19 -14.85 18.54
N ILE A 62 48.57 -15.02 17.27
CA ILE A 62 47.64 -15.10 16.13
C ILE A 62 46.70 -16.30 16.27
N ARG A 63 47.18 -17.46 16.75
CA ARG A 63 46.32 -18.63 16.99
C ARG A 63 45.31 -18.38 18.12
N ALA A 64 45.73 -17.73 19.21
CA ALA A 64 44.83 -17.38 20.30
C ALA A 64 43.76 -16.37 19.87
N GLU A 65 44.13 -15.38 19.07
CA GLU A 65 43.20 -14.40 18.49
C GLU A 65 42.20 -15.07 17.54
N ASN A 66 42.66 -15.94 16.66
CA ASN A 66 41.78 -16.72 15.77
C ASN A 66 40.78 -17.60 16.55
N LEU A 67 41.23 -18.22 17.66
CA LEU A 67 40.35 -19.01 18.51
C LEU A 67 39.26 -18.12 19.15
N LYS A 68 39.64 -16.95 19.65
CA LYS A 68 38.71 -15.97 20.22
C LYS A 68 37.69 -15.49 19.18
N LEU A 69 38.17 -15.07 18.01
CA LEU A 69 37.31 -14.62 16.90
C LEU A 69 36.34 -15.73 16.46
N SER A 70 36.79 -16.97 16.42
CA SER A 70 35.93 -18.13 16.10
C SER A 70 34.85 -18.35 17.14
N SER A 71 35.18 -18.22 18.43
CA SER A 71 34.21 -18.29 19.53
C SER A 71 33.20 -17.15 19.48
N ASP A 72 33.66 -15.92 19.22
CA ASP A 72 32.80 -14.75 19.10
C ASP A 72 31.85 -14.89 17.90
N LEU A 73 32.35 -15.36 16.75
CA LEU A 73 31.53 -15.68 15.59
C LEU A 73 30.46 -16.73 15.89
N ALA A 74 30.81 -17.79 16.63
CA ALA A 74 29.86 -18.81 17.04
C ALA A 74 28.77 -18.24 17.97
N ALA A 75 29.15 -17.38 18.93
CA ALA A 75 28.21 -16.72 19.82
C ALA A 75 27.28 -15.75 19.06
N GLN A 76 27.80 -14.99 18.09
CA GLN A 76 26.98 -14.11 17.25
C GLN A 76 26.01 -14.90 16.35
N ARG A 77 26.44 -16.04 15.80
CA ARG A 77 25.54 -16.95 15.06
C ARG A 77 24.41 -17.46 15.94
N GLN A 78 24.69 -17.86 17.18
CA GLN A 78 23.66 -18.28 18.12
C GLN A 78 22.67 -17.16 18.45
N LYS A 79 23.15 -15.92 18.61
CA LYS A 79 22.28 -14.75 18.78
C LYS A 79 21.42 -14.50 17.54
N LEU A 80 22.01 -14.56 16.35
CA LEU A 80 21.28 -14.40 15.09
C LEU A 80 20.19 -15.47 14.94
N ASP A 81 20.50 -16.73 15.25
CA ASP A 81 19.51 -17.81 15.24
C ASP A 81 18.37 -17.51 16.22
N LYS A 82 18.67 -17.02 17.43
CA LYS A 82 17.65 -16.60 18.40
C LYS A 82 16.75 -15.51 17.81
N TYR A 83 17.30 -14.49 17.17
CA TYR A 83 16.52 -13.40 16.56
C TYR A 83 15.74 -13.85 15.32
N LYS A 84 16.30 -14.77 14.53
CA LYS A 84 15.64 -15.37 13.35
C LYS A 84 14.31 -16.05 13.70
N TYR A 85 14.18 -16.58 14.92
CA TYR A 85 12.93 -17.20 15.41
C TYR A 85 12.10 -16.28 16.32
N GLN A 86 12.60 -15.09 16.70
CA GLN A 86 11.85 -14.14 17.53
C GLN A 86 10.88 -13.26 16.73
N ASP A 87 11.13 -13.02 15.43
CA ASP A 87 10.20 -12.29 14.56
C ASP A 87 8.98 -13.14 14.11
N THR A 88 8.92 -14.38 14.59
CA THR A 88 7.89 -15.36 14.25
C THR A 88 7.46 -16.16 15.49
N THR A 89 7.47 -15.56 16.68
CA THR A 89 6.89 -16.22 17.85
C THR A 89 5.42 -16.54 17.56
N GLU A 90 5.02 -17.78 17.86
CA GLU A 90 3.61 -18.20 17.77
C GLU A 90 2.70 -17.25 18.55
N GLU A 91 3.23 -16.68 19.63
CA GLU A 91 2.60 -15.64 20.45
C GLU A 91 2.31 -14.35 19.66
N ASN A 92 3.29 -13.79 18.92
CA ASN A 92 3.05 -12.60 18.10
C ASN A 92 2.05 -12.87 16.97
N ARG A 93 2.12 -14.05 16.35
CA ARG A 93 1.11 -14.49 15.36
C ARG A 93 -0.27 -14.67 15.98
N ALA A 94 -0.36 -15.18 17.20
CA ALA A 94 -1.60 -15.38 17.92
C ALA A 94 -2.25 -14.03 18.28
N ILE A 95 -1.45 -13.07 18.76
CA ILE A 95 -1.89 -11.70 19.04
C ILE A 95 -2.41 -11.03 17.77
N PHE A 96 -1.66 -11.14 16.66
CA PHE A 96 -2.11 -10.59 15.37
C PHE A 96 -3.39 -11.27 14.86
N ARG A 97 -3.47 -12.60 14.93
CA ARG A 97 -4.69 -13.34 14.55
C ARG A 97 -5.89 -12.93 15.42
N GLN A 98 -5.69 -12.78 16.72
CA GLN A 98 -6.74 -12.38 17.64
C GLN A 98 -7.25 -10.97 17.30
N GLY A 99 -6.34 -10.00 17.12
CA GLY A 99 -6.72 -8.64 16.74
C GLY A 99 -7.47 -8.58 15.40
N LEU A 100 -7.07 -9.44 14.44
CA LEU A 100 -7.74 -9.52 13.14
C LEU A 100 -9.13 -10.14 13.25
N LEU A 101 -9.31 -11.16 14.10
CA LEU A 101 -10.63 -11.76 14.36
C LEU A 101 -11.57 -10.78 15.08
N GLU A 102 -11.07 -10.02 16.05
CA GLU A 102 -11.84 -9.00 16.77
C GLU A 102 -12.29 -7.88 15.82
N ALA A 103 -11.40 -7.38 14.96
CA ALA A 103 -11.73 -6.36 13.96
C ALA A 103 -12.81 -6.83 12.97
N ILE A 104 -12.73 -8.08 12.48
CA ILE A 104 -13.76 -8.65 11.59
C ILE A 104 -15.10 -8.79 12.32
N ALA A 105 -15.08 -9.23 13.58
CA ALA A 105 -16.29 -9.35 14.39
C ALA A 105 -16.96 -7.99 14.63
N GLU A 106 -16.17 -6.95 14.89
CA GLU A 106 -16.65 -5.58 15.06
C GLU A 106 -17.28 -5.03 13.78
N ILE A 107 -16.62 -5.19 12.62
CA ILE A 107 -17.18 -4.76 11.32
C ILE A 107 -18.54 -5.42 11.06
N ARG A 108 -18.64 -6.74 11.31
CA ARG A 108 -19.91 -7.48 11.13
C ARG A 108 -21.00 -6.94 12.05
N LYS A 109 -20.66 -6.71 13.32
CA LYS A 109 -21.59 -6.16 14.30
C LYS A 109 -22.09 -4.77 13.88
N LEU A 110 -21.20 -3.88 13.46
CA LEU A 110 -21.56 -2.54 13.00
C LEU A 110 -22.46 -2.59 11.76
N TYR A 111 -22.16 -3.49 10.83
CA TYR A 111 -22.99 -3.70 9.63
C TYR A 111 -24.40 -4.19 10.00
N ASP A 112 -24.51 -5.15 10.92
CA ASP A 112 -25.79 -5.67 11.39
C ASP A 112 -26.59 -4.60 12.14
N GLU A 113 -25.92 -3.79 12.96
CA GLU A 113 -26.51 -2.65 13.67
C GLU A 113 -27.08 -1.62 12.70
N ASP A 114 -26.30 -1.18 11.71
CA ASP A 114 -26.75 -0.20 10.73
C ASP A 114 -27.86 -0.75 9.83
N THR A 115 -27.77 -2.01 9.42
CA THR A 115 -28.85 -2.69 8.68
C THR A 115 -30.13 -2.76 9.52
N SER A 116 -30.01 -3.04 10.82
CA SER A 116 -31.16 -3.09 11.74
C SER A 116 -31.78 -1.72 11.97
N LYS A 117 -30.95 -0.68 12.17
CA LYS A 117 -31.42 0.72 12.28
C LYS A 117 -32.19 1.13 11.04
N PHE A 118 -31.61 0.92 9.85
CA PHE A 118 -32.26 1.27 8.59
C PHE A 118 -33.61 0.55 8.43
N ARG A 119 -33.67 -0.74 8.77
CA ARG A 119 -34.92 -1.51 8.75
C ARG A 119 -35.97 -0.95 9.72
N SER A 120 -35.59 -0.65 10.95
CA SER A 120 -36.48 -0.08 11.97
C SER A 120 -37.01 1.30 11.58
N GLU A 121 -36.14 2.18 11.07
CA GLU A 121 -36.53 3.50 10.55
C GLU A 121 -37.51 3.37 9.39
N MET A 122 -37.24 2.45 8.47
CA MET A 122 -38.11 2.16 7.33
C MET A 122 -39.47 1.64 7.80
N GLU A 123 -39.51 0.69 8.75
CA GLU A 123 -40.76 0.15 9.32
C GLU A 123 -41.57 1.24 10.05
N SER A 124 -40.91 2.09 10.83
CA SER A 124 -41.52 3.22 11.52
C SER A 124 -42.12 4.22 10.53
N TRP A 125 -41.37 4.54 9.47
CA TRP A 125 -41.83 5.44 8.41
C TRP A 125 -43.04 4.86 7.67
N TYR A 126 -43.00 3.59 7.27
CA TYR A 126 -44.13 2.92 6.63
C TYR A 126 -45.36 2.87 7.54
N SER A 127 -45.18 2.55 8.82
CA SER A 127 -46.27 2.52 9.81
C SER A 127 -46.95 3.89 9.90
N LYS A 128 -46.17 4.97 10.01
CA LYS A 128 -46.67 6.34 10.05
C LYS A 128 -47.43 6.71 8.77
N GLN A 129 -46.87 6.41 7.60
CA GLN A 129 -47.50 6.72 6.31
C GLN A 129 -48.82 5.96 6.13
N VAL A 130 -48.88 4.70 6.55
CA VAL A 130 -50.11 3.89 6.49
C VAL A 130 -51.18 4.45 7.42
N ILE A 131 -50.81 4.88 8.63
CA ILE A 131 -51.74 5.53 9.56
C ILE A 131 -52.29 6.81 8.94
N GLU A 132 -51.43 7.68 8.39
CA GLU A 132 -51.80 8.95 7.78
C GLU A 132 -52.78 8.77 6.61
N ILE A 133 -52.52 7.81 5.71
CA ILE A 133 -53.43 7.51 4.59
C ILE A 133 -54.80 7.03 5.13
N ARG A 134 -54.81 6.16 6.14
CA ARG A 134 -56.04 5.64 6.73
C ARG A 134 -56.86 6.75 7.40
N THR A 135 -56.23 7.65 8.16
CA THR A 135 -56.91 8.80 8.79
C THR A 135 -57.40 9.79 7.75
N SER A 136 -56.59 10.17 6.76
CA SER A 136 -57.03 11.05 5.67
C SER A 136 -58.22 10.48 4.90
N SER A 137 -58.21 9.18 4.60
CA SER A 137 -59.34 8.52 3.95
C SER A 137 -60.60 8.53 4.81
N ARG A 138 -60.48 8.34 6.13
CA ARG A 138 -61.62 8.39 7.04
C ARG A 138 -62.21 9.80 7.14
N LEU A 139 -61.34 10.81 7.30
CA LEU A 139 -61.76 12.21 7.34
C LEU A 139 -62.46 12.64 6.04
N ALA A 140 -61.98 12.17 4.88
CA ALA A 140 -62.62 12.43 3.60
C ALA A 140 -64.02 11.81 3.50
N ALA A 141 -64.20 10.58 4.01
CA ALA A 141 -65.51 9.93 4.06
C ALA A 141 -66.48 10.66 5.00
N ASP A 142 -66.02 11.05 6.19
CA ASP A 142 -66.82 11.82 7.16
C ASP A 142 -67.23 13.18 6.58
N ALA A 143 -66.32 13.88 5.89
CA ALA A 143 -66.61 15.13 5.20
C ALA A 143 -67.58 14.98 4.02
N SER A 144 -67.58 13.82 3.35
CA SER A 144 -68.60 13.52 2.33
C SER A 144 -69.97 13.29 2.97
N ASN A 145 -70.02 12.60 4.11
CA ASN A 145 -71.27 12.35 4.83
C ASN A 145 -71.88 13.65 5.38
N THR A 146 -71.08 14.56 5.94
CA THR A 146 -71.59 15.85 6.41
C THR A 146 -72.19 16.68 5.27
N LYS A 147 -71.51 16.74 4.11
CA LYS A 147 -72.05 17.41 2.91
C LYS A 147 -73.38 16.80 2.44
N ASN A 148 -73.51 15.48 2.49
CA ASN A 148 -74.77 14.82 2.14
C ASN A 148 -75.89 15.19 3.13
N LEU A 149 -75.60 15.19 4.43
CA LEU A 149 -76.55 15.61 5.46
C LEU A 149 -76.93 17.10 5.31
N ASP A 150 -75.98 17.99 5.00
CA ASP A 150 -76.24 19.41 4.76
C ASP A 150 -77.15 19.64 3.55
N ALA A 151 -76.94 18.86 2.48
CA ALA A 151 -77.82 18.88 1.31
C ALA A 151 -79.23 18.39 1.66
N GLU A 152 -79.35 17.33 2.47
CA GLU A 152 -80.63 16.80 2.92
C GLU A 152 -81.37 17.81 3.81
N ILE A 153 -80.68 18.43 4.77
CA ILE A 153 -81.22 19.50 5.63
C ILE A 153 -81.69 20.69 4.78
N SER A 154 -80.90 21.09 3.77
CA SER A 154 -81.27 22.19 2.88
C SER A 154 -82.53 21.89 2.08
N LYS A 155 -82.68 20.65 1.61
CA LYS A 155 -83.89 20.19 0.94
C LYS A 155 -85.11 20.21 1.88
N TYR A 156 -84.96 19.72 3.11
CA TYR A 156 -86.04 19.77 4.10
C TYR A 156 -86.43 21.21 4.47
N ARG A 157 -85.45 22.12 4.64
CA ARG A 157 -85.70 23.55 4.88
C ARG A 157 -86.52 24.18 3.75
N GLN A 158 -86.14 23.92 2.50
CA GLN A 158 -86.82 24.46 1.33
C GLN A 158 -88.28 23.99 1.22
N LEU A 159 -88.55 22.71 1.53
CA LEU A 159 -89.92 22.18 1.56
C LEU A 159 -90.77 22.85 2.63
N LEU A 160 -90.19 23.10 3.81
CA LEU A 160 -90.87 23.76 4.92
C LEU A 160 -91.20 25.23 4.61
N GLU A 161 -90.27 25.98 4.01
CA GLU A 161 -90.51 27.36 3.54
C GLU A 161 -91.63 27.43 2.49
N GLY A 162 -91.68 26.44 1.59
CA GLY A 162 -92.76 26.31 0.61
C GLY A 162 -94.13 26.05 1.25
N GLU A 163 -94.16 25.37 2.40
CA GLU A 163 -95.38 25.10 3.16
C GLU A 163 -95.81 26.33 3.99
N GLU A 164 -94.87 27.07 4.57
CA GLU A 164 -95.11 28.32 5.31
C GLU A 164 -95.66 29.43 4.39
N ASN A 165 -95.14 29.52 3.16
CA ASN A 165 -95.65 30.42 2.12
C ASN A 165 -97.06 30.04 1.63
N ARG A 166 -97.44 28.75 1.72
CA ARG A 166 -98.80 28.27 1.43
C ARG A 166 -99.80 28.58 2.55
N THR A 167 -99.33 28.77 3.77
CA THR A 167 -100.17 28.96 4.97
C THR A 167 -100.29 30.43 5.39
N HIS A 168 -99.28 31.28 5.13
CA HIS A 168 -99.32 32.72 5.43
C HIS A 168 -99.77 33.63 4.26
N GLY A 169 -100.01 33.07 3.08
CA GLY A 169 -100.46 33.81 1.89
C GLY A 169 -101.98 34.10 1.87
N ARG A 170 -102.46 35.01 2.73
CA ARG A 170 -103.70 35.77 2.45
C ARG A 170 -103.42 37.28 2.55
N VAL A 171 -103.62 37.95 1.40
CA VAL A 171 -103.57 39.41 1.10
C VAL A 171 -102.13 39.98 1.09
N ILE A 172 -101.58 40.61 0.05
CA ILE A 172 -102.10 41.55 -0.95
C ILE A 172 -101.44 41.33 -2.32
N SER A 173 -102.25 41.28 -3.37
CA SER A 173 -101.85 41.42 -4.78
C SER A 173 -101.49 42.86 -5.12
N THR A 174 -100.42 43.06 -5.91
CA THR A 174 -100.45 43.97 -7.07
C THR A 174 -99.50 43.44 -8.15
N ALA A 175 -100.03 43.39 -9.37
CA ALA A 175 -99.38 42.88 -10.58
C ALA A 175 -98.43 43.91 -11.21
N SER A 176 -97.45 43.44 -11.99
CA SER A 176 -97.09 43.97 -13.32
C SER A 176 -96.04 43.11 -14.06
N HIS A 177 -96.46 42.55 -15.21
CA HIS A 177 -95.84 42.42 -16.55
C HIS A 177 -94.31 42.16 -16.69
N SER A 178 -93.78 41.26 -17.54
CA SER A 178 -93.95 41.05 -19.01
C SER A 178 -93.10 39.83 -19.47
N PHE A 179 -93.59 38.89 -20.32
CA PHE A 179 -93.34 38.66 -21.78
C PHE A 179 -91.83 38.58 -22.17
N ASP A 180 -91.24 37.61 -22.91
CA ASP A 180 -91.68 36.73 -24.02
C ASP A 180 -90.68 35.58 -24.33
N SER A 181 -91.17 34.54 -25.04
CA SER A 181 -90.60 33.64 -26.10
C SER A 181 -89.16 33.10 -26.07
N GLY A 182 -88.84 31.87 -26.50
CA GLY A 182 -89.60 30.82 -27.20
C GLY A 182 -88.67 29.72 -27.76
N ALA A 183 -89.28 28.57 -28.08
CA ALA A 183 -88.91 27.55 -29.08
C ALA A 183 -87.59 26.73 -28.89
N GLN A 184 -87.64 25.40 -28.69
CA GLN A 184 -87.83 24.27 -29.64
C GLN A 184 -86.57 23.38 -29.52
N SER A 185 -86.49 22.06 -29.71
CA SER A 185 -87.31 21.00 -30.29
C SER A 185 -86.52 19.70 -30.02
N SER A 186 -87.10 18.70 -29.33
CA SER A 186 -87.59 17.40 -29.89
C SER A 186 -86.54 16.26 -29.81
N ASN A 187 -86.81 15.19 -29.04
CA ASN A 187 -87.46 13.91 -29.43
C ASN A 187 -86.41 12.83 -29.77
N TYR A 188 -86.50 11.52 -29.51
CA TYR A 188 -87.58 10.59 -29.12
C TYR A 188 -86.94 9.22 -28.71
N LEU A 189 -87.57 8.51 -27.75
CA LEU A 189 -87.89 7.05 -27.68
C LEU A 189 -86.77 5.96 -27.78
N ILE A 190 -86.85 4.71 -27.29
CA ILE A 190 -87.48 3.92 -26.19
C ILE A 190 -86.88 2.47 -26.32
N PHE A 191 -86.31 1.90 -25.23
CA PHE A 191 -86.26 0.46 -24.81
C PHE A 191 -85.55 -0.65 -25.66
N PRO A 192 -85.34 -1.90 -25.14
CA PRO A 192 -84.53 -2.33 -23.97
C PRO A 192 -83.69 -3.64 -24.23
N GLY A 193 -82.76 -4.02 -23.33
CA GLY A 193 -82.21 -5.41 -23.32
C GLY A 193 -80.78 -5.59 -22.82
N PHE A 194 -80.63 -6.35 -21.72
CA PHE A 194 -79.43 -6.78 -20.96
C PHE A 194 -78.35 -7.56 -21.76
N PRO A 195 -77.24 -8.08 -21.14
CA PRO A 195 -76.21 -7.44 -20.28
C PRO A 195 -74.76 -7.90 -20.64
N SER A 196 -73.79 -7.43 -19.85
CA SER A 196 -72.53 -8.12 -19.47
C SER A 196 -71.24 -7.83 -20.25
N ARG A 197 -70.29 -7.27 -19.48
CA ARG A 197 -68.82 -7.51 -19.43
C ARG A 197 -68.09 -7.80 -20.74
N TYR A 198 -67.06 -6.99 -21.04
CA TYR A 198 -65.64 -7.39 -21.03
C TYR A 198 -64.76 -6.15 -21.20
N LEU A 199 -63.84 -5.96 -20.25
CA LEU A 199 -62.77 -4.97 -20.25
C LEU A 199 -61.72 -5.33 -21.33
N LYS A 200 -61.17 -4.33 -22.04
CA LYS A 200 -59.74 -4.27 -22.43
C LYS A 200 -59.36 -2.89 -23.02
N THR A 201 -58.44 -2.21 -22.30
CA THR A 201 -57.22 -1.48 -22.76
C THR A 201 -57.38 -0.22 -23.64
N VAL A 202 -56.58 0.85 -23.60
CA VAL A 202 -55.20 1.17 -23.14
C VAL A 202 -55.10 2.72 -22.87
N PRO A 203 -53.95 3.35 -22.54
CA PRO A 203 -53.83 4.37 -21.48
C PRO A 203 -53.70 5.82 -21.98
N VAL A 204 -53.90 6.82 -21.10
CA VAL A 204 -53.54 8.21 -21.39
C VAL A 204 -52.61 8.74 -20.31
N SER A 205 -51.41 9.13 -20.78
CA SER A 205 -50.29 9.67 -20.03
C SER A 205 -50.58 11.06 -19.44
N GLY A 206 -50.12 11.26 -18.21
CA GLY A 206 -50.33 12.44 -17.39
C GLY A 206 -49.51 13.68 -17.79
N VAL A 207 -50.09 14.83 -17.44
CA VAL A 207 -49.53 16.17 -17.57
C VAL A 207 -48.65 16.51 -16.35
N HIS A 208 -47.52 17.14 -16.66
CA HIS A 208 -46.48 17.68 -15.77
C HIS A 208 -47.00 18.65 -14.69
N VAL A 209 -46.58 18.43 -13.44
CA VAL A 209 -46.42 19.51 -12.45
C VAL A 209 -44.97 19.53 -11.98
N ARG A 210 -44.38 20.72 -12.08
CA ARG A 210 -42.97 21.04 -11.81
C ARG A 210 -42.64 20.81 -10.33
N SER A 211 -41.71 19.91 -10.05
CA SER A 211 -40.99 19.89 -8.78
C SER A 211 -39.62 20.54 -8.98
N SER A 212 -39.44 21.71 -8.38
CA SER A 212 -38.14 22.29 -8.08
C SER A 212 -37.42 21.37 -7.09
N ALA A 213 -36.61 20.44 -7.60
CA ALA A 213 -35.71 19.62 -6.81
C ALA A 213 -34.30 20.21 -6.83
N MET A 214 -33.79 20.36 -5.62
CA MET A 214 -32.50 20.84 -5.19
C MET A 214 -31.34 20.42 -6.11
N ARG A 215 -30.51 21.41 -6.43
CA ARG A 215 -29.17 21.33 -7.04
C ARG A 215 -28.51 19.95 -6.93
N ARG A 216 -28.34 19.29 -8.08
CA ARG A 216 -27.29 18.29 -8.26
C ARG A 216 -25.95 18.98 -8.04
N VAL A 217 -25.33 18.71 -6.90
CA VAL A 217 -23.89 18.89 -6.76
C VAL A 217 -23.27 17.80 -7.64
N THR A 218 -22.96 18.14 -8.89
CA THR A 218 -21.91 17.43 -9.63
C THR A 218 -20.59 17.81 -8.99
N ALA A 219 -20.33 17.29 -7.79
CA ALA A 219 -18.97 16.99 -7.41
C ALA A 219 -18.54 15.94 -8.43
N ALA A 220 -17.65 16.32 -9.34
CA ALA A 220 -16.87 15.36 -10.07
C ALA A 220 -16.11 14.55 -9.01
N ASN A 221 -16.73 13.48 -8.52
CA ASN A 221 -16.02 12.36 -7.93
C ASN A 221 -15.22 11.78 -9.08
N ARG A 222 -14.05 12.39 -9.30
CA ARG A 222 -12.92 11.73 -9.91
C ARG A 222 -12.71 10.50 -9.04
N MET A 223 -13.07 9.33 -9.57
CA MET A 223 -12.79 8.06 -8.91
C MET A 223 -11.27 7.92 -8.85
N GLU A 224 -10.66 8.43 -7.79
CA GLU A 224 -9.29 8.12 -7.43
C GLU A 224 -9.29 6.69 -6.92
N GLY A 225 -8.82 5.78 -7.78
CA GLY A 225 -8.62 4.38 -7.44
C GLY A 225 -7.87 4.27 -6.11
N GLN A 226 -8.37 3.40 -5.24
CA GLN A 226 -8.01 3.28 -3.84
C GLN A 226 -6.56 2.75 -3.68
N ARG A 227 -5.55 3.61 -3.88
CA ARG A 227 -4.11 3.27 -3.82
C ARG A 227 -3.74 2.59 -2.50
N SER A 228 -3.20 1.39 -2.55
CA SER A 228 -2.71 0.64 -1.38
C SER A 228 -1.26 1.02 -1.01
N ALA A 229 -0.99 2.31 -0.89
CA ALA A 229 0.32 2.79 -0.45
C ALA A 229 0.39 2.82 1.09
N GLN A 230 1.35 2.11 1.67
CA GLN A 230 1.70 2.16 3.09
C GLN A 230 2.77 3.24 3.31
N GLY A 231 2.34 4.49 3.37
CA GLY A 231 3.18 5.66 3.62
C GLY A 231 2.94 6.81 2.64
N ASN A 232 3.83 7.79 2.66
CA ASN A 232 3.71 9.01 1.88
C ASN A 232 4.19 8.86 0.42
N VAL A 233 4.52 7.66 -0.04
CA VAL A 233 5.06 7.41 -1.39
C VAL A 233 4.18 6.38 -2.10
N SER A 234 3.71 6.70 -3.30
CA SER A 234 2.84 5.82 -4.10
C SER A 234 3.32 5.70 -5.54
N ILE A 235 3.11 4.53 -6.16
CA ILE A 235 3.29 4.37 -7.61
C ILE A 235 2.14 5.11 -8.30
N LEU A 236 2.47 6.13 -9.08
CA LEU A 236 1.53 6.97 -9.80
C LEU A 236 1.13 6.35 -11.14
N ASP A 237 2.11 5.84 -11.88
CA ASP A 237 1.89 5.30 -13.23
C ASP A 237 2.95 4.26 -13.60
N VAL A 238 2.55 3.27 -14.41
CA VAL A 238 3.41 2.22 -14.97
C VAL A 238 3.11 2.14 -16.46
N ALA A 239 4.08 2.51 -17.30
CA ALA A 239 3.88 2.52 -18.74
C ALA A 239 3.69 1.08 -19.27
N PRO A 240 2.62 0.78 -20.02
CA PRO A 240 2.34 -0.58 -20.51
C PRO A 240 3.43 -1.17 -21.41
N ASP A 241 4.19 -0.32 -22.09
CA ASP A 241 5.33 -0.69 -22.93
C ASP A 241 6.64 -0.86 -22.15
N GLY A 242 6.60 -0.72 -20.81
CA GLY A 242 7.75 -0.83 -19.92
C GLY A 242 8.76 0.30 -20.08
N SER A 243 8.38 1.42 -20.73
CA SER A 243 9.28 2.55 -20.97
C SER A 243 9.61 3.33 -19.70
N SER A 244 8.65 3.42 -18.77
CA SER A 244 8.80 4.22 -17.56
C SER A 244 7.87 3.79 -16.42
N ILE A 245 8.27 4.12 -15.20
CA ILE A 245 7.46 4.01 -13.99
C ILE A 245 7.57 5.34 -13.24
N THR A 246 6.43 5.93 -12.85
CA THR A 246 6.38 7.20 -12.12
C THR A 246 5.94 6.97 -10.68
N ILE A 247 6.64 7.58 -9.74
CA ILE A 247 6.36 7.53 -8.31
C ILE A 247 6.13 8.95 -7.79
N GLU A 248 5.22 9.09 -6.85
CA GLU A 248 4.78 10.37 -6.28
C GLU A 248 4.88 10.35 -4.75
N ASN A 249 5.36 11.46 -4.17
CA ASN A 249 5.19 11.75 -2.75
C ASN A 249 3.78 12.36 -2.55
N THR A 250 2.90 11.60 -1.90
CA THR A 250 1.52 12.00 -1.61
C THR A 250 1.41 12.95 -0.42
N SER A 251 2.47 13.09 0.39
CA SER A 251 2.53 14.04 1.50
C SER A 251 2.37 15.48 1.01
N VAL A 252 1.66 16.27 1.80
CA VAL A 252 1.48 17.71 1.59
C VAL A 252 2.60 18.54 2.24
N SER A 253 3.34 17.97 3.19
CA SER A 253 4.22 18.75 4.08
C SER A 253 5.54 18.06 4.45
N HIS A 254 5.75 16.80 4.09
CA HIS A 254 6.95 16.05 4.46
C HIS A 254 7.75 15.61 3.23
N ASP A 255 9.05 15.88 3.28
CA ASP A 255 10.05 15.26 2.41
C ASP A 255 10.14 13.76 2.71
N GLU A 256 10.25 12.94 1.68
CA GLU A 256 10.47 11.50 1.80
C GLU A 256 11.84 11.10 1.30
N MET A 257 12.63 10.48 2.18
CA MET A 257 13.98 10.02 1.88
C MET A 257 13.91 8.62 1.27
N ILE A 258 13.81 8.55 -0.06
CA ILE A 258 13.66 7.29 -0.80
C ILE A 258 14.99 6.76 -1.36
N GLY A 259 16.13 7.31 -0.92
CA GLY A 259 17.44 6.80 -1.30
C GLY A 259 17.60 5.32 -0.94
N GLU A 260 18.23 4.55 -1.81
CA GLU A 260 18.42 3.09 -1.70
C GLU A 260 17.14 2.24 -1.74
N TRP A 261 15.95 2.85 -1.79
CA TRP A 261 14.71 2.10 -1.99
C TRP A 261 14.75 1.34 -3.32
N ARG A 262 14.08 0.18 -3.37
CA ARG A 262 14.07 -0.70 -4.54
C ARG A 262 12.73 -0.65 -5.24
N LEU A 263 12.71 -0.21 -6.49
CA LEU A 263 11.58 -0.35 -7.40
C LEU A 263 11.71 -1.66 -8.18
N ARG A 264 10.78 -2.60 -8.00
CA ARG A 264 10.78 -3.90 -8.67
C ARG A 264 9.56 -4.02 -9.58
N SER A 265 9.78 -4.46 -10.81
CA SER A 265 8.74 -4.77 -11.79
C SER A 265 8.93 -6.21 -12.25
N PHE A 266 7.92 -7.07 -12.06
CA PHE A 266 7.99 -8.48 -12.45
C PHE A 266 6.70 -8.97 -13.09
N GLY A 267 6.83 -9.86 -14.07
CA GLY A 267 5.73 -10.35 -14.89
C GLY A 267 6.22 -10.78 -16.26
N GLY A 268 5.45 -11.60 -16.97
CA GLY A 268 5.79 -12.03 -18.34
C GLY A 268 7.15 -12.75 -18.47
N GLY A 269 7.65 -13.35 -17.39
CA GLY A 269 8.97 -14.03 -17.36
C GLY A 269 10.16 -13.10 -17.11
N ARG A 270 9.93 -11.81 -16.80
CA ARG A 270 10.97 -10.86 -16.42
C ARG A 270 10.82 -10.45 -14.95
N ASP A 271 11.94 -10.18 -14.29
CA ASP A 271 12.02 -9.64 -12.94
C ASP A 271 13.13 -8.58 -12.91
N VAL A 272 12.72 -7.34 -12.80
CA VAL A 272 13.57 -6.16 -13.02
C VAL A 272 13.55 -5.30 -11.77
N SER A 273 14.73 -4.93 -11.26
CA SER A 273 14.87 -4.12 -10.05
C SER A 273 15.78 -2.91 -10.27
N PHE A 274 15.29 -1.74 -9.89
CA PHE A 274 16.02 -0.47 -9.87
C PHE A 274 16.18 0.03 -8.43
N ASN A 275 17.36 0.53 -8.08
CA ASN A 275 17.61 1.15 -6.79
C ASN A 275 17.77 2.66 -6.95
N PHE A 276 17.08 3.42 -6.10
CA PHE A 276 17.21 4.87 -6.08
C PHE A 276 18.62 5.27 -5.62
N PRO A 277 19.24 6.31 -6.22
CA PRO A 277 20.54 6.80 -5.80
C PRO A 277 20.56 7.15 -4.31
N ARG A 278 21.71 6.93 -3.66
CA ARG A 278 21.88 7.26 -2.25
C ARG A 278 21.53 8.73 -1.96
N GLY A 279 20.72 8.95 -0.92
CA GLY A 279 20.32 10.29 -0.49
C GLY A 279 19.29 10.96 -1.40
N PHE A 280 18.63 10.22 -2.29
CA PHE A 280 17.54 10.76 -3.09
C PHE A 280 16.34 11.15 -2.20
N VAL A 281 15.86 12.38 -2.37
CA VAL A 281 14.74 12.95 -1.59
C VAL A 281 13.62 13.34 -2.53
N LEU A 282 12.41 12.90 -2.22
CA LEU A 282 11.19 13.29 -2.92
C LEU A 282 10.44 14.31 -2.07
N THR A 283 10.41 15.57 -2.51
CA THR A 283 9.74 16.68 -1.80
C THR A 283 8.20 16.54 -1.86
N PRO A 284 7.43 17.26 -1.01
CA PRO A 284 5.98 17.10 -0.94
C PRO A 284 5.33 17.35 -2.30
N LYS A 285 4.34 16.53 -2.64
CA LYS A 285 3.61 16.59 -3.93
C LYS A 285 4.48 16.52 -5.18
N SER A 286 5.75 16.13 -5.06
CA SER A 286 6.64 15.95 -6.20
C SER A 286 6.64 14.51 -6.68
N LYS A 287 7.03 14.35 -7.95
CA LYS A 287 7.12 13.07 -8.63
C LYS A 287 8.49 12.87 -9.25
N VAL A 288 8.88 11.61 -9.35
CA VAL A 288 10.06 11.16 -10.09
C VAL A 288 9.64 10.08 -11.06
N THR A 289 10.11 10.17 -12.31
CA THR A 289 9.92 9.13 -13.32
C THR A 289 11.22 8.39 -13.55
N VAL A 290 11.19 7.07 -13.41
CA VAL A 290 12.31 6.19 -13.74
C VAL A 290 12.07 5.64 -15.15
N TYR A 291 12.94 5.99 -16.10
CA TYR A 291 12.90 5.53 -17.48
C TYR A 291 13.82 4.33 -17.66
N ALA A 292 13.45 3.40 -18.55
CA ALA A 292 14.38 2.38 -19.01
C ALA A 292 15.45 2.98 -19.96
N ARG A 293 16.53 2.25 -20.21
CA ARG A 293 17.66 2.71 -21.04
C ARG A 293 17.17 3.20 -22.41
N GLY A 294 17.50 4.45 -22.72
CA GLY A 294 17.15 5.10 -23.99
C GLY A 294 15.68 5.49 -24.16
N LYS A 295 14.85 5.41 -23.11
CA LYS A 295 13.41 5.77 -23.15
C LYS A 295 13.10 7.16 -22.59
N GLY A 296 14.08 7.84 -22.00
CA GLY A 296 13.91 9.17 -21.43
C GLY A 296 15.24 9.86 -21.15
N VAL A 297 15.17 11.00 -20.47
CA VAL A 297 16.32 11.86 -20.15
C VAL A 297 16.67 11.74 -18.68
N TYR A 298 17.95 11.62 -18.37
CA TYR A 298 18.46 11.69 -16.99
C TYR A 298 18.50 13.15 -16.51
N ALA A 299 17.57 13.53 -15.63
CA ALA A 299 17.48 14.88 -15.06
C ALA A 299 16.97 14.83 -13.60
N PRO A 300 17.81 14.38 -12.64
CA PRO A 300 17.44 14.34 -11.23
C PRO A 300 17.08 15.75 -10.69
N PRO A 301 16.09 15.87 -9.78
CA PRO A 301 15.31 14.79 -9.17
C PRO A 301 14.06 14.38 -9.97
N HIS A 302 13.78 15.02 -11.11
CA HIS A 302 12.53 14.82 -11.84
C HIS A 302 12.49 13.53 -12.66
N SER A 303 13.64 13.13 -13.20
CA SER A 303 13.75 11.89 -13.97
C SER A 303 15.08 11.18 -13.75
N LEU A 304 15.00 9.85 -13.71
CA LEU A 304 16.13 8.93 -13.61
C LEU A 304 16.09 8.00 -14.82
N VAL A 305 17.26 7.47 -15.20
CA VAL A 305 17.38 6.46 -16.26
C VAL A 305 18.02 5.22 -15.68
N PHE A 306 17.38 4.08 -15.88
CA PHE A 306 17.88 2.79 -15.49
C PHE A 306 18.71 2.18 -16.62
N GLU A 307 20.02 2.40 -16.56
CA GLU A 307 20.94 2.03 -17.65
C GLU A 307 21.14 0.51 -17.82
N ALA A 308 20.79 -0.31 -16.83
CA ALA A 308 21.01 -1.76 -16.95
C ALA A 308 19.99 -2.43 -17.89
N GLU A 309 18.76 -1.93 -17.94
CA GLU A 309 17.64 -2.55 -18.63
C GLU A 309 17.02 -1.60 -19.66
N ASP A 310 16.66 -2.12 -20.84
CA ASP A 310 16.01 -1.35 -21.91
C ASP A 310 14.49 -1.25 -21.79
N SER A 311 13.91 -2.00 -20.85
CA SER A 311 12.48 -2.03 -20.54
C SER A 311 12.24 -2.64 -19.16
N PHE A 312 11.20 -2.17 -18.46
CA PHE A 312 10.62 -2.86 -17.30
C PHE A 312 9.86 -4.13 -17.73
N ALA A 313 9.32 -4.88 -16.78
CA ALA A 313 8.50 -6.04 -17.13
C ALA A 313 7.28 -5.58 -17.94
N THR A 314 6.99 -6.33 -19.00
CA THR A 314 5.91 -6.06 -19.96
C THR A 314 5.21 -7.37 -20.30
N GLY A 315 4.03 -7.29 -20.92
CA GLY A 315 3.16 -8.44 -21.16
C GLY A 315 2.07 -8.57 -20.11
N GLY A 316 1.39 -9.73 -20.07
CA GLY A 316 0.14 -9.96 -19.32
C GLY A 316 0.05 -9.40 -17.91
N ASP A 317 0.24 -10.24 -16.89
CA ASP A 317 0.09 -9.83 -15.49
C ASP A 317 1.43 -9.31 -14.92
N VAL A 318 1.63 -7.98 -14.98
CA VAL A 318 2.85 -7.27 -14.57
C VAL A 318 2.66 -6.53 -13.25
N HIS A 319 3.27 -7.06 -12.20
CA HIS A 319 3.22 -6.44 -10.89
C HIS A 319 4.42 -5.52 -10.68
N THR A 320 4.17 -4.38 -10.03
CA THR A 320 5.21 -3.43 -9.65
C THR A 320 5.16 -3.19 -8.15
N TYR A 321 6.31 -3.13 -7.49
CA TYR A 321 6.43 -2.94 -6.05
C TYR A 321 7.53 -1.94 -5.76
N LEU A 322 7.30 -1.13 -4.74
CA LEU A 322 8.34 -0.28 -4.15
C LEU A 322 8.67 -0.81 -2.76
N TYR A 323 9.95 -1.06 -2.50
CA TYR A 323 10.48 -1.50 -1.21
C TYR A 323 11.32 -0.40 -0.57
N ASN A 324 11.17 -0.18 0.73
CA ASN A 324 12.10 0.67 1.47
C ASN A 324 13.45 -0.04 1.71
N ASP A 325 14.38 0.66 2.35
CA ASP A 325 15.67 0.15 2.82
C ASP A 325 15.56 -1.09 3.73
N GLU A 326 14.46 -1.22 4.48
CA GLU A 326 14.13 -2.39 5.31
C GLU A 326 13.50 -3.56 4.53
N ASN A 327 13.41 -3.49 3.19
CA ASN A 327 12.72 -4.45 2.31
C ASN A 327 11.21 -4.63 2.59
N GLN A 328 10.55 -3.68 3.25
CA GLN A 328 9.09 -3.66 3.40
C GLN A 328 8.44 -3.09 2.14
N VAL A 329 7.34 -3.72 1.69
CA VAL A 329 6.53 -3.22 0.57
C VAL A 329 5.81 -1.94 0.99
N ARG A 330 6.04 -0.85 0.24
CA ARG A 330 5.42 0.46 0.49
C ARG A 330 4.24 0.76 -0.42
N THR A 331 4.14 0.17 -1.61
CA THR A 331 3.01 0.42 -2.51
C THR A 331 2.93 -0.62 -3.63
N GLN A 332 1.72 -0.87 -4.11
CA GLN A 332 1.39 -1.65 -5.31
C GLN A 332 0.49 -0.77 -6.24
N PRO A 333 0.63 -0.86 -7.57
CA PRO A 333 -0.32 -0.26 -8.51
C PRO A 333 -1.69 -0.94 -8.36
N LEU A 334 -2.78 -0.16 -8.40
CA LEU A 334 -4.09 -0.74 -8.68
C LEU A 334 -4.17 -1.02 -10.17
N TYR A 335 -4.48 -2.26 -10.52
CA TYR A 335 -5.10 -2.52 -11.82
C TYR A 335 -6.51 -1.95 -11.79
N ALA A 336 -6.82 -1.06 -12.73
CA ALA A 336 -8.20 -0.80 -13.08
C ALA A 336 -8.70 -2.02 -13.84
N ASP A 337 -9.67 -2.74 -13.27
CA ASP A 337 -10.41 -3.77 -13.99
C ASP A 337 -10.89 -3.18 -15.33
N GLN A 338 -10.54 -3.86 -16.43
CA GLN A 338 -11.07 -3.56 -17.77
C GLN A 338 -12.51 -4.01 -17.91
#